data_AF-A0A433SBJ4-F1
#
_entry.id   AF-A0A433SBJ4-F1
#
_cell.length_a   1.000
_cell.length_b   1.000
_cell.length_c   1.000
_cell.angle_alpha   90.00
_cell.angle_beta   90.00
_cell.angle_gamma   90.00
#
_symmetry.space_group_name_H-M   'P 1'
#
loop_
_entity.id
_entity.type
_entity.pdbx_description
1 polymer ?
#
loop_
_entity_poly.entity_id
_entity_poly.type
_entity_poly.pdbx_seq_one_letter_code
_entity_poly.pdbx_strand_id
1 'polypeptide(L)'
;MPLNSSQQYLLESKLKAQGRSAGVAFGIWLLTGLCGGHRYYLDKTKSAHAMLLLSILVTVLLLTAIVGVTRTALATTGLNETHGSPLAGLLALFGEIASGNLTLRELVFTPVTLFLLKATGICFGVLLLWWIADVFFIPATVRRYNATLKEKLLQELGDSHTADNSTQTPPAHVKPSA
;
A
#
# COMPACT_ATOMS: atom_id res chain seq x y z
N MET A 1 12.06 33.95 -15.60
CA MET A 1 10.97 34.89 -15.94
C MET A 1 9.97 34.89 -14.80
N PRO A 2 9.64 36.06 -14.20
CA PRO A 2 8.57 36.14 -13.19
C PRO A 2 7.20 35.92 -13.87
N LEU A 3 6.36 35.06 -13.29
CA LEU A 3 5.01 34.76 -13.79
C LEU A 3 4.09 35.97 -13.60
N ASN A 4 3.29 36.32 -14.61
CA ASN A 4 2.20 37.30 -14.50
C ASN A 4 1.16 36.81 -13.45
N SER A 5 0.54 37.72 -12.69
CA SER A 5 -0.54 37.45 -11.74
C SER A 5 -1.63 36.50 -12.29
N SER A 6 -2.05 36.65 -13.54
CA SER A 6 -3.02 35.74 -14.18
C SER A 6 -2.48 34.32 -14.35
N GLN A 7 -1.19 34.18 -14.68
CA GLN A 7 -0.54 32.88 -14.82
C GLN A 7 -0.33 32.21 -13.46
N GLN A 8 -0.03 32.98 -12.41
CA GLN A 8 0.07 32.46 -11.04
C GLN A 8 -1.27 31.90 -10.57
N TYR A 9 -2.37 32.62 -10.82
CA TYR A 9 -3.72 32.13 -10.51
C TYR A 9 -4.07 30.85 -11.28
N LEU A 10 -3.79 30.81 -12.59
CA LEU A 10 -4.04 29.61 -13.40
C LEU A 10 -3.19 28.42 -12.95
N LEU A 11 -1.91 28.65 -12.62
CA LEU A 11 -1.04 27.63 -12.08
C LEU A 11 -1.57 27.08 -10.76
N GLU A 12 -1.94 27.94 -9.82
CA GLU A 12 -2.47 27.53 -8.52
C GLU A 12 -3.81 26.78 -8.65
N SER A 13 -4.69 27.22 -9.56
CA SER A 13 -5.96 26.52 -9.82
C SER A 13 -5.72 25.12 -10.40
N LYS A 14 -4.81 24.96 -11.37
CA LYS A 14 -4.44 23.65 -11.93
C LYS A 14 -3.74 22.77 -10.89
N LEU A 15 -2.84 23.33 -10.09
CA LEU A 15 -2.13 22.60 -9.04
C LEU A 15 -3.11 22.09 -7.95
N LYS A 16 -4.11 22.90 -7.58
CA LYS A 16 -5.14 22.50 -6.61
C LYS A 16 -6.10 21.45 -7.19
N ALA A 17 -6.40 21.51 -8.48
CA ALA A 17 -7.28 20.57 -9.15
C ALA A 17 -6.62 19.21 -9.45
N GLN A 18 -5.34 19.20 -9.85
CA GLN A 18 -4.62 18.00 -10.30
C GLN A 18 -3.61 17.47 -9.28
N GLY A 19 -3.26 18.25 -8.26
CA GLY A 19 -2.32 17.85 -7.21
C GLY A 19 -2.87 16.71 -6.36
N ARG A 20 -1.98 15.81 -5.93
CA ARG A 20 -2.34 14.70 -5.04
C ARG A 20 -2.39 15.19 -3.59
N SER A 21 -3.39 14.75 -2.84
CA SER A 21 -3.55 15.07 -1.42
C SER A 21 -2.89 14.00 -0.54
N ALA A 22 -2.05 14.44 0.40
CA ALA A 22 -1.45 13.56 1.39
C ALA A 22 -2.51 12.89 2.28
N GLY A 23 -3.58 13.61 2.64
CA GLY A 23 -4.67 13.07 3.45
C GLY A 23 -5.40 11.93 2.73
N VAL A 24 -5.64 12.05 1.42
CA VAL A 24 -6.24 10.97 0.62
C VAL A 24 -5.30 9.76 0.56
N ALA A 25 -3.99 9.98 0.38
CA ALA A 25 -3.01 8.90 0.39
C ALA A 25 -2.97 8.16 1.74
N PHE A 26 -3.09 8.87 2.86
CA PHE A 26 -3.20 8.26 4.18
C PHE A 26 -4.52 7.50 4.39
N GLY A 27 -5.65 8.04 3.91
CA GLY A 27 -6.94 7.34 3.96
C GLY A 27 -6.91 6.02 3.20
N ILE A 28 -6.33 6.02 2.00
CA ILE A 28 -6.14 4.80 1.20
C ILE A 28 -5.14 3.86 1.90
N TRP A 29 -4.06 4.38 2.47
CA TRP A 29 -3.09 3.58 3.22
C TRP A 29 -3.70 2.89 4.44
N LEU A 30 -4.64 3.53 5.15
CA LEU A 30 -5.32 2.89 6.28
C LEU A 30 -6.25 1.76 5.82
N LEU A 31 -7.03 1.99 4.77
CA LEU A 31 -8.02 1.01 4.28
C LEU A 31 -7.38 -0.16 3.51
N THR A 32 -6.28 0.09 2.82
CA THR A 32 -5.64 -0.88 1.92
C THR A 32 -4.19 -1.19 2.30
N GLY A 33 -3.74 -0.80 3.48
CA GLY A 33 -2.33 -0.85 3.90
C GLY A 33 -1.71 -2.24 3.86
N LEU A 34 -2.47 -3.27 4.22
CA LEU A 34 -2.04 -4.67 4.16
C LEU A 34 -2.03 -5.23 2.73
N CYS A 35 -2.85 -4.67 1.84
CA CYS A 35 -2.95 -5.09 0.43
C CYS A 35 -2.14 -4.18 -0.53
N GLY A 36 -1.49 -3.13 -0.04
CA GLY A 36 -0.65 -2.23 -0.83
C GLY A 36 -1.39 -1.24 -1.75
N GLY A 37 -2.69 -0.98 -1.54
CA GLY A 37 -3.51 -0.14 -2.43
C GLY A 37 -3.00 1.31 -2.59
N HIS A 38 -2.41 1.88 -1.53
CA HIS A 38 -1.86 3.24 -1.55
C HIS A 38 -0.70 3.44 -2.54
N ARG A 39 0.02 2.37 -2.92
CA ARG A 39 1.10 2.44 -3.93
C ARG A 39 0.57 2.53 -5.36
N TYR A 40 -0.64 2.03 -5.62
CA TYR A 40 -1.34 2.23 -6.87
C TYR A 40 -1.78 3.70 -7.04
N TYR A 41 -2.16 4.38 -5.95
CA TYR A 41 -2.50 5.81 -5.98
C TYR A 41 -1.29 6.71 -6.31
N LEU A 42 -0.08 6.25 -6.01
CA LEU A 42 1.17 7.00 -6.20
C LEU A 42 1.96 6.58 -7.46
N ASP A 43 1.30 5.90 -8.42
CA ASP A 43 1.87 5.44 -9.71
C ASP A 43 3.12 4.55 -9.60
N LYS A 44 3.36 3.91 -8.46
CA LYS A 44 4.48 2.97 -8.26
C LYS A 44 4.05 1.52 -8.49
N THR A 45 3.61 1.22 -9.71
CA THR A 45 3.02 -0.07 -10.11
C THR A 45 3.94 -1.28 -9.87
N LYS A 46 5.23 -1.19 -10.17
CA LYS A 46 6.18 -2.33 -9.96
C LYS A 46 6.26 -2.77 -8.50
N SER A 47 6.30 -1.81 -7.58
CA SER A 47 6.38 -2.09 -6.15
C SER A 47 5.03 -2.51 -5.55
N ALA A 48 3.93 -2.04 -6.13
CA ALA A 48 2.58 -2.43 -5.73
C ALA A 48 2.31 -3.92 -6.01
N HIS A 49 2.72 -4.44 -7.17
CA HIS A 49 2.55 -5.87 -7.50
C HIS A 49 3.38 -6.79 -6.59
N ALA A 50 4.62 -6.42 -6.26
CA ALA A 50 5.44 -7.19 -5.33
C ALA A 50 4.79 -7.27 -3.93
N MET A 51 4.19 -6.17 -3.48
CA MET A 51 3.49 -6.10 -2.19
C MET A 51 2.19 -6.91 -2.22
N LEU A 52 1.44 -6.85 -3.32
CA LEU A 52 0.22 -7.64 -3.50
C LEU A 52 0.54 -9.14 -3.44
N LEU A 53 1.55 -9.60 -4.18
CA LEU A 53 1.98 -11.00 -4.17
C LEU A 53 2.42 -11.45 -2.77
N LEU A 54 3.16 -10.62 -2.05
CA LEU A 54 3.56 -10.91 -0.67
C LEU A 54 2.35 -10.99 0.27
N SER A 55 1.38 -10.10 0.13
CA SER A 55 0.15 -10.12 0.94
C SER A 55 -0.70 -11.38 0.69
N ILE A 56 -0.77 -11.82 -0.57
CA ILE A 56 -1.45 -13.07 -0.94
C ILE A 56 -0.72 -14.27 -0.33
N LEU A 57 0.61 -14.32 -0.46
CA LEU A 57 1.43 -15.39 0.11
C LEU A 57 1.23 -15.50 1.63
N VAL A 58 1.28 -14.38 2.36
CA VAL A 58 1.05 -14.37 3.81
C VAL A 58 -0.36 -14.81 4.17
N THR A 59 -1.37 -14.40 3.40
CA THR A 59 -2.75 -14.82 3.64
C THR A 59 -2.92 -16.33 3.45
N VAL A 60 -2.33 -16.90 2.39
CA VAL A 60 -2.35 -18.36 2.14
C VAL A 60 -1.61 -19.12 3.25
N LEU A 61 -0.45 -18.63 3.68
CA LEU A 61 0.30 -19.22 4.79
C LEU A 61 -0.49 -19.17 6.10
N LEU A 62 -1.16 -18.05 6.39
CA LEU A 62 -2.00 -17.90 7.57
C LEU A 62 -3.19 -18.86 7.56
N LEU A 63 -3.91 -18.98 6.43
CA LEU A 63 -5.02 -19.92 6.30
C LEU A 63 -4.55 -21.37 6.49
N THR A 64 -3.40 -21.72 5.91
CA THR A 64 -2.81 -23.05 6.05
C THR A 64 -2.40 -23.33 7.50
N ALA A 65 -1.81 -22.37 8.19
CA ALA A 65 -1.45 -22.47 9.60
C ALA A 65 -2.70 -22.65 10.49
N ILE A 66 -3.78 -21.90 10.25
CA ILE A 66 -5.05 -22.01 10.98
C ILE A 66 -5.64 -23.42 10.79
N VAL A 67 -5.70 -23.92 9.55
CA VAL A 67 -6.21 -25.28 9.27
C VAL A 67 -5.35 -26.34 9.95
N GLY A 68 -4.01 -26.19 9.93
CA GLY A 68 -3.08 -27.10 10.61
C GLY A 68 -3.27 -27.12 12.13
N VAL A 69 -3.44 -25.95 12.74
CA VAL A 69 -3.74 -25.81 14.17
C VAL A 69 -5.08 -26.43 14.52
N THR A 70 -6.13 -26.18 13.74
CA THR A 70 -7.46 -26.78 14.01
C THR A 70 -7.45 -28.30 13.88
N ARG A 71 -6.72 -28.86 12.90
CA ARG A 71 -6.59 -30.32 12.76
C ARG A 71 -5.84 -30.95 13.93
N THR A 72 -4.75 -30.35 14.38
CA THR A 72 -3.99 -30.84 15.54
C THR A 72 -4.82 -30.70 16.83
N ALA A 73 -5.53 -29.59 17.01
CA ALA A 73 -6.48 -29.41 18.12
C ALA A 73 -7.56 -30.49 18.14
N LEU A 74 -8.14 -30.82 16.99
CA LEU A 74 -9.17 -31.86 16.88
C LEU A 74 -8.62 -33.26 17.17
N ALA A 75 -7.38 -33.52 16.77
CA ALA A 75 -6.70 -34.79 17.00
C ALA A 75 -6.29 -34.99 18.47
N THR A 76 -5.89 -33.93 19.18
CA THR A 76 -5.49 -33.99 20.59
C THR A 76 -6.69 -33.97 21.54
N THR A 77 -7.69 -33.13 21.27
CA THR A 77 -8.84 -32.97 22.18
C THR A 77 -9.88 -34.05 22.03
N GLY A 78 -9.85 -34.84 20.94
CA GLY A 78 -10.82 -35.91 20.69
C GLY A 78 -12.24 -35.45 20.99
N LEU A 79 -12.78 -34.53 20.17
CA LEU A 79 -14.17 -34.05 20.27
C LEU A 79 -15.18 -35.15 19.93
N ASN A 80 -15.13 -36.28 20.64
CA ASN A 80 -16.21 -37.21 20.70
C ASN A 80 -16.82 -37.36 22.11
N GLU A 81 -16.19 -36.93 23.23
CA GLU A 81 -16.86 -37.18 24.53
C GLU A 81 -16.78 -36.12 25.66
N THR A 82 -15.80 -35.22 25.82
CA THR A 82 -15.59 -34.70 27.21
C THR A 82 -15.57 -33.20 27.55
N HIS A 83 -15.59 -32.20 26.65
CA HIS A 83 -15.59 -30.80 27.14
C HIS A 83 -16.50 -29.86 26.35
N GLY A 84 -17.67 -29.55 26.95
CA GLY A 84 -18.76 -28.74 26.39
C GLY A 84 -18.48 -27.24 26.18
N SER A 85 -17.22 -26.79 26.06
CA SER A 85 -16.94 -25.43 25.61
C SER A 85 -15.74 -25.35 24.66
N PRO A 86 -15.86 -24.63 23.53
CA PRO A 86 -14.77 -24.49 22.55
C PRO A 86 -13.52 -23.79 23.11
N LEU A 87 -13.68 -23.03 24.20
CA LEU A 87 -12.57 -22.37 24.90
C LEU A 87 -11.66 -23.36 25.64
N ALA A 88 -12.21 -24.47 26.15
CA ALA A 88 -11.43 -25.48 26.86
C ALA A 88 -10.46 -26.21 25.92
N GLY A 89 -10.90 -26.55 24.71
CA GLY A 89 -10.03 -27.13 23.69
C GLY A 89 -8.91 -26.18 23.25
N LEU A 90 -9.20 -24.88 23.19
CA LEU A 90 -8.20 -23.86 22.83
C LEU A 90 -7.15 -23.65 23.93
N LEU A 91 -7.55 -23.71 25.20
CA LEU A 91 -6.64 -23.65 26.35
C LEU A 91 -5.76 -24.90 26.48
N ALA A 92 -6.32 -26.09 26.25
CA ALA A 92 -5.58 -27.35 26.27
C ALA A 92 -4.48 -27.36 25.18
N LEU A 93 -4.81 -26.88 23.98
CA LEU A 93 -3.86 -26.72 22.89
C LEU A 93 -2.67 -25.82 23.27
N PHE A 94 -2.95 -24.69 23.93
CA PHE A 94 -1.90 -23.77 24.39
C PHE A 94 -0.95 -24.43 25.40
N GLY A 95 -1.47 -25.26 26.31
CA GLY A 95 -0.69 -25.99 27.30
C GLY A 95 0.20 -27.08 26.69
N GLU A 96 -0.29 -27.81 25.70
CA GLU A 96 0.48 -28.85 24.98
C GLU A 96 1.58 -28.25 24.08
N ILE A 97 1.29 -27.14 23.39
CA ILE A 97 2.29 -26.41 22.60
C ILE A 97 3.41 -25.85 23.51
N ALA A 98 3.07 -25.38 24.71
CA ALA A 98 4.04 -24.83 25.66
C ALA A 98 4.91 -25.89 26.35
N SER A 99 4.40 -27.13 26.49
CA SER A 99 5.08 -28.20 27.23
C SER A 99 5.92 -29.14 26.36
N GLY A 100 5.81 -29.07 25.03
CA GLY A 100 6.68 -29.79 24.09
C GLY A 100 6.50 -31.31 24.05
N ASN A 101 5.45 -31.85 24.68
CA ASN A 101 5.20 -33.28 24.78
C ASN A 101 4.34 -33.80 23.62
N LEU A 102 4.94 -33.97 22.44
CA LEU A 102 4.26 -34.50 21.24
C LEU A 102 4.33 -36.03 21.18
N THR A 103 3.18 -36.70 21.20
CA THR A 103 3.06 -38.16 21.02
C THR A 103 3.38 -38.62 19.58
N LEU A 104 3.83 -39.88 19.42
CA LEU A 104 4.33 -40.46 18.15
C LEU A 104 3.35 -40.46 16.96
N ARG A 105 2.06 -40.20 17.17
CA ARG A 105 1.03 -40.05 16.12
C ARG A 105 1.02 -38.66 15.46
N GLU A 106 1.63 -37.67 16.10
CA GLU A 106 1.71 -36.26 15.68
C GLU A 106 3.01 -35.94 14.89
N LEU A 107 3.98 -36.85 14.89
CA LEU A 107 5.35 -36.63 14.39
C LEU A 107 5.48 -36.16 12.93
N VAL A 108 4.45 -36.32 12.09
CA VAL A 108 4.47 -35.90 10.67
C VAL A 108 3.78 -34.55 10.43
N PHE A 109 2.78 -34.17 11.24
CA PHE A 109 1.97 -32.97 11.00
C PHE A 109 2.39 -31.74 11.81
N THR A 110 2.95 -31.93 13.00
CA THR A 110 3.29 -30.83 13.90
C THR A 110 4.58 -30.07 13.54
N PRO A 111 5.69 -30.69 13.05
CA PRO A 111 6.88 -29.91 12.71
C PRO A 111 6.63 -28.96 11.54
N VAL A 112 5.82 -29.39 10.54
CA VAL A 112 5.39 -28.55 9.43
C VAL A 112 4.46 -27.43 9.91
N THR A 113 3.48 -27.74 10.76
CA THR A 113 2.55 -26.73 11.29
C THR A 113 3.28 -25.68 12.14
N LEU A 114 4.20 -26.09 13.02
CA LEU A 114 5.02 -25.18 13.81
C LEU A 114 5.98 -24.36 12.95
N PHE A 115 6.58 -24.97 11.91
CA PHE A 115 7.40 -24.25 10.93
C PHE A 115 6.58 -23.19 10.20
N LEU A 116 5.39 -23.53 9.70
CA LEU A 116 4.49 -22.61 9.02
C LEU A 116 3.99 -21.48 9.94
N LEU A 117 3.69 -21.77 11.20
CA LEU A 117 3.28 -20.76 12.18
C LEU A 117 4.41 -19.75 12.43
N LYS A 118 5.65 -20.23 12.65
CA LYS A 118 6.83 -19.37 12.80
C LYS A 118 7.11 -18.55 11.54
N ALA A 119 7.05 -19.18 10.37
CA ALA A 119 7.23 -18.50 9.09
C ALA A 119 6.16 -17.40 8.88
N THR A 120 4.89 -17.69 9.20
CA THR A 120 3.80 -16.72 9.12
C THR A 120 4.03 -15.54 10.07
N GLY A 121 4.45 -15.80 11.31
CA GLY A 121 4.78 -14.75 12.27
C GLY A 121 5.92 -13.84 11.81
N ILE A 122 6.98 -14.41 11.25
CA ILE A 122 8.11 -13.66 10.66
C ILE A 122 7.63 -12.80 9.49
N CYS A 123 6.86 -13.38 8.56
CA CYS A 123 6.34 -12.65 7.42
C CYS A 123 5.37 -11.51 7.83
N PHE A 124 4.55 -11.74 8.85
CA PHE A 124 3.67 -10.70 9.40
C PHE A 124 4.48 -9.57 10.07
N GLY A 125 5.56 -9.90 10.77
CA GLY A 125 6.49 -8.91 11.30
C GLY A 125 7.13 -8.05 10.21
N VAL A 126 7.55 -8.66 9.09
CA VAL A 126 8.06 -7.93 7.93
C VAL A 126 6.99 -7.03 7.32
N LEU A 127 5.76 -7.52 7.16
CA LEU A 127 4.63 -6.71 6.67
C LEU A 127 4.31 -5.53 7.59
N LEU A 128 4.36 -5.72 8.92
CA LEU A 128 4.16 -4.65 9.88
C LEU A 128 5.28 -3.60 9.82
N LEU A 129 6.53 -4.04 9.77
CA LEU A 129 7.67 -3.13 9.59
C LEU A 129 7.52 -2.31 8.31
N TRP A 130 7.09 -2.98 7.24
CA TRP A 130 6.87 -2.36 5.94
C TRP A 130 5.69 -1.36 5.98
N TRP A 131 4.60 -1.73 6.64
CA TRP A 131 3.42 -0.87 6.83
C TRP A 131 3.78 0.42 7.57
N ILE A 132 4.64 0.33 8.60
CA ILE A 132 5.19 1.49 9.32
C ILE A 132 6.11 2.31 8.42
N ALA A 133 7.01 1.66 7.66
CA ALA A 133 7.91 2.37 6.75
C ALA A 133 7.14 3.20 5.71
N ASP A 134 6.00 2.69 5.21
CA ASP A 134 5.17 3.41 4.24
C ASP A 134 4.60 4.74 4.77
N VAL A 135 4.38 4.90 6.09
CA VAL A 135 3.97 6.18 6.72
C VAL A 135 4.96 7.30 6.40
N PHE A 136 6.26 6.98 6.39
CA PHE A 136 7.32 7.95 6.08
C PHE A 136 7.46 8.20 4.58
N PHE A 137 7.10 7.23 3.74
CA PHE A 137 7.22 7.34 2.29
C PHE A 137 6.05 8.09 1.62
N ILE A 138 4.86 8.09 2.21
CA ILE A 138 3.68 8.78 1.66
C ILE A 138 3.94 10.30 1.49
N PRO A 139 4.38 11.05 2.52
CA PRO A 139 4.62 12.49 2.39
C PRO A 139 5.71 12.81 1.36
N ALA A 140 6.79 12.02 1.34
CA ALA A 140 7.88 12.21 0.40
C ALA A 140 7.42 12.02 -1.06
N THR A 141 6.58 11.02 -1.31
CA THR A 141 6.11 10.70 -2.67
C THR A 141 5.09 11.73 -3.18
N VAL A 142 4.17 12.19 -2.32
CA VAL A 142 3.20 13.24 -2.69
C VAL A 142 3.91 14.56 -3.02
N ARG A 143 4.93 14.94 -2.25
CA ARG A 143 5.72 16.16 -2.54
C ARG A 143 6.45 16.05 -3.88
N ARG A 144 7.03 14.90 -4.20
CA ARG A 144 7.70 14.66 -5.50
C ARG A 144 6.70 14.79 -6.66
N TYR A 145 5.52 14.19 -6.54
CA TYR A 145 4.49 14.28 -7.57
C TYR A 145 4.04 15.73 -7.80
N ASN A 146 3.72 16.46 -6.74
CA ASN A 146 3.27 17.84 -6.86
C ASN A 146 4.38 18.78 -7.39
N ALA A 147 5.65 18.50 -7.10
CA ALA A 147 6.78 19.24 -7.67
C ALA A 147 6.92 19.02 -9.19
N THR A 148 6.90 17.77 -9.65
CA THR A 148 6.94 17.46 -11.08
C THR A 148 5.72 17.99 -11.83
N LEU A 149 4.53 17.95 -11.22
CA LEU A 149 3.32 18.52 -11.79
C LEU A 149 3.46 20.04 -11.96
N LYS A 150 4.00 20.73 -10.95
CA LYS A 150 4.26 22.17 -11.02
C LYS A 150 5.20 22.52 -12.18
N GLU A 151 6.27 21.76 -12.37
CA GLU A 151 7.22 21.97 -13.48
C GLU A 151 6.55 21.79 -14.85
N LYS A 152 5.75 20.73 -15.03
CA LYS A 152 5.01 20.51 -16.28
C LYS A 152 4.02 21.64 -16.58
N LEU A 153 3.28 22.09 -15.57
CA LEU A 153 2.34 23.20 -15.73
C LEU A 153 3.05 24.52 -16.06
N LEU A 154 4.21 24.78 -15.46
CA LEU A 154 5.05 25.94 -15.78
C LEU A 154 5.54 25.90 -17.23
N GLN A 155 5.93 24.71 -17.71
CA GLN A 155 6.31 24.52 -19.11
C GLN A 155 5.14 24.77 -20.05
N GLU A 156 3.96 24.20 -19.80
CA GLU A 156 2.73 24.45 -20.58
C GLU A 156 2.38 25.94 -20.64
N LEU A 157 2.48 26.64 -19.50
CA LEU A 157 2.23 28.09 -19.40
C LEU A 157 3.27 28.93 -20.15
N GLY A 158 4.52 28.46 -20.20
CA GLY A 158 5.59 29.08 -21.00
C GLY A 158 5.35 28.93 -22.49
N ASP A 159 5.08 27.70 -22.94
CA ASP A 159 4.88 27.35 -24.35
C ASP A 159 3.64 28.05 -24.94
N SER A 160 2.54 28.09 -24.19
CA SER A 160 1.29 28.77 -24.60
C SER A 160 1.47 30.29 -24.78
N HIS A 161 2.26 30.93 -23.91
CA HIS A 161 2.57 32.35 -24.04
C HIS A 161 3.42 32.64 -25.30
N THR A 162 4.41 31.80 -25.61
CA THR A 162 5.19 31.96 -26.84
C THR A 162 4.35 31.79 -28.11
N ALA A 163 3.38 30.88 -28.11
CA ALA A 163 2.49 30.65 -29.24
C ALA A 163 1.55 31.85 -29.52
N ASP A 164 1.00 32.45 -28.46
CA ASP A 164 0.12 33.62 -28.58
C ASP A 164 0.88 34.84 -29.15
N ASN A 165 2.11 35.06 -28.67
CA ASN A 165 2.98 36.14 -29.17
C ASN A 165 3.44 35.93 -30.63
N SER A 166 3.61 34.69 -31.09
CA SER A 166 3.92 34.40 -32.51
C SER A 166 2.72 34.58 -33.46
N THR A 167 1.50 34.63 -32.93
CA THR A 167 0.27 34.82 -33.73
C THR A 167 -0.08 36.31 -33.87
N GLN A 168 0.45 37.17 -32.99
CA GLN A 168 0.46 38.62 -33.17
C GLN A 168 1.56 39.04 -34.16
N THR A 169 1.34 38.83 -35.45
CA THR A 169 2.05 39.60 -36.48
C THR A 169 1.73 41.09 -36.25
N PRO A 170 2.71 42.01 -36.23
CA PRO A 170 2.44 43.44 -36.07
C PRO A 170 1.36 43.86 -37.06
N PRO A 171 0.32 44.64 -36.66
CA PRO A 171 -0.58 45.22 -37.64
C PRO A 171 0.30 45.92 -38.67
N ALA A 172 0.24 45.47 -39.92
CA ALA A 172 1.01 46.06 -41.01
C ALA A 172 0.82 47.57 -40.90
N HIS A 173 1.92 48.29 -40.65
CA HIS A 173 1.89 49.73 -40.56
C HIS A 173 1.38 50.22 -41.92
N VAL A 174 0.08 50.50 -41.99
CA VAL A 174 -0.55 51.08 -43.18
C VAL A 174 0.08 52.45 -43.31
N LYS A 175 1.01 52.58 -44.26
CA LYS A 175 1.62 53.85 -44.62
C LYS A 175 0.48 54.74 -45.14
N PRO A 176 0.28 55.95 -44.60
CA PRO A 176 -0.74 56.84 -45.14
C PRO A 176 -0.38 57.14 -46.59
N SER A 177 -1.31 56.82 -47.50
CA SER A 177 -1.19 57.16 -48.91
C SER A 177 -1.31 58.67 -49.01
N ALA A 178 -0.22 59.32 -49.43
CA ALA A 178 -0.18 60.73 -49.78
C ALA A 178 -0.89 60.99 -51.11
#